data_AF-A0A939KKX0-F1
#
_entry.id   AF-A0A939KKX0-F1
#
_cell.length_a   1.000
_cell.length_b   1.000
_cell.length_c   1.000
_cell.angle_alpha   90.00
_cell.angle_beta   90.00
_cell.angle_gamma   90.00
#
_symmetry.space_group_name_H-M   'P 1'
#
loop_
_entity.id
_entity.type
_entity.pdbx_description
1 polymer ?
#
loop_
_entity_poly.entity_id
_entity_poly.type
_entity_poly.pdbx_seq_one_letter_code
_entity_poly.pdbx_strand_id
1 'polypeptide(L)'
;MEPFFDFLGSYWWLIFPIGGMAGGWARQWSKASERRHRRRVELYKLKNQTVQAEQASQSEVAALIAAHDAVNQRWLDYELDVGKLIDFPVMTDVREPLTVAFLRAKKEADGLRPAAPGEITTAARLAEYRAAVNGFELAFDVAEREAKRIKDHNFTEPERQRLATAKKLLNIASDNAATPAERQTAYKRARRELDGLIVLPEATVAALEEKIAGELGAPHVPE
;
A
#
# COMPACT_ATOMS: atom_id res chain seq x y z
N MET A 1 -43.54 -29.84 79.25
CA MET A 1 -42.85 -29.78 77.94
C MET A 1 -43.82 -29.92 76.76
N GLU A 2 -45.14 -30.01 76.96
CA GLU A 2 -46.13 -30.03 75.86
C GLU A 2 -46.54 -28.66 75.27
N PRO A 3 -46.52 -27.51 75.98
CA PRO A 3 -47.05 -26.27 75.40
C PRO A 3 -46.16 -25.65 74.32
N PHE A 4 -44.88 -26.07 74.24
CA PHE A 4 -43.95 -25.55 73.22
C PHE A 4 -44.14 -26.23 71.85
N PHE A 5 -44.49 -27.51 71.84
CA PHE A 5 -44.77 -28.26 70.60
C PHE A 5 -46.14 -27.90 70.01
N ASP A 6 -47.13 -27.59 70.85
CA ASP A 6 -48.45 -27.08 70.41
C ASP A 6 -48.35 -25.69 69.77
N PHE A 7 -47.50 -24.81 70.30
CA PHE A 7 -47.24 -23.50 69.72
C PHE A 7 -46.57 -23.59 68.34
N LEU A 8 -45.60 -24.51 68.17
CA LEU A 8 -44.92 -24.77 66.89
C LEU A 8 -45.85 -25.42 65.84
N GLY A 9 -46.80 -26.27 66.26
CA GLY A 9 -47.83 -26.83 65.37
C GLY A 9 -48.90 -25.82 64.96
N SER A 10 -49.31 -24.94 65.88
CA SER A 10 -50.32 -23.90 65.67
C SER A 10 -49.84 -22.76 64.77
N TYR A 11 -48.56 -22.37 64.87
CA TYR A 11 -47.99 -21.23 64.16
C TYR A 11 -47.11 -21.61 62.95
N TRP A 12 -47.17 -22.84 62.44
CA TRP A 12 -46.51 -23.25 61.19
C TRP A 12 -46.82 -22.30 60.00
N TRP A 13 -47.99 -21.67 59.98
CA TRP A 13 -48.37 -20.74 58.91
C TRP A 13 -47.60 -19.40 58.96
N LEU A 14 -46.90 -19.05 60.06
CA LEU A 14 -46.09 -17.82 60.16
C LEU A 14 -44.84 -17.83 59.27
N ILE A 15 -44.43 -18.99 58.77
CA ILE A 15 -43.30 -19.12 57.85
C ILE A 15 -43.63 -18.47 56.49
N PHE A 16 -44.91 -18.43 56.10
CA PHE A 16 -45.38 -17.82 54.85
C PHE A 16 -45.22 -16.29 54.79
N PRO A 17 -45.71 -15.48 55.76
CA PRO A 17 -45.52 -14.03 55.75
C PRO A 17 -44.04 -13.64 55.90
N ILE A 18 -43.27 -14.38 56.69
CA ILE A 18 -41.82 -14.14 56.86
C ILE A 18 -41.05 -14.51 55.57
N GLY A 19 -41.39 -15.63 54.93
CA GLY A 19 -40.80 -16.05 53.66
C GLY A 19 -41.13 -15.11 52.49
N GLY A 20 -42.35 -14.59 52.43
CA GLY A 20 -42.77 -13.60 51.43
C GLY A 20 -42.01 -12.27 51.54
N MET A 21 -41.77 -11.79 52.77
CA MET A 21 -40.97 -10.58 53.00
C MET A 21 -39.49 -10.80 52.66
N ALA A 22 -38.91 -11.95 53.00
CA ALA A 22 -37.52 -12.28 52.66
C ALA A 22 -37.29 -12.40 51.14
N GLY A 23 -38.24 -13.01 50.41
CA GLY A 23 -38.17 -13.15 48.95
C GLY A 23 -38.21 -11.82 48.19
N GLY A 24 -38.96 -10.82 48.69
CA GLY A 24 -39.01 -9.48 48.12
C GLY A 24 -37.68 -8.72 48.25
N TRP A 25 -37.00 -8.85 49.39
CA TRP A 25 -35.72 -8.19 49.66
C TRP A 25 -34.57 -8.79 48.83
N ALA A 26 -34.56 -10.12 48.64
CA ALA A 26 -33.58 -10.79 47.76
C ALA A 26 -33.69 -10.33 46.29
N ARG A 27 -34.93 -10.16 45.80
CA ARG A 27 -35.22 -9.75 44.41
C ARG A 27 -34.89 -8.28 44.14
N GLN A 28 -34.92 -7.44 45.18
CA GLN A 28 -34.59 -6.01 45.09
C GLN A 28 -33.07 -5.79 45.10
N TRP A 29 -32.31 -6.58 45.87
CA TRP A 29 -30.84 -6.57 45.86
C TRP A 29 -30.24 -7.16 44.58
N SER A 30 -30.85 -8.20 44.00
CA SER A 30 -30.41 -8.75 42.70
C SER A 30 -30.60 -7.76 41.55
N LYS A 31 -31.72 -7.02 41.51
CA LYS A 31 -31.94 -5.94 40.52
C LYS A 31 -30.94 -4.80 40.62
N ALA A 32 -30.42 -4.49 41.81
CA ALA A 32 -29.41 -3.45 42.01
C ALA A 32 -27.99 -3.90 41.59
N SER A 33 -27.65 -5.19 41.72
CA SER A 33 -26.39 -5.74 41.22
C SER A 33 -26.38 -5.84 39.69
N GLU A 34 -27.50 -6.25 39.08
CA GLU A 34 -27.65 -6.33 37.62
C GLU A 34 -27.41 -4.99 36.92
N ARG A 35 -27.94 -3.88 37.46
CA ARG A 35 -27.73 -2.53 36.89
C ARG A 35 -26.26 -2.11 36.91
N ARG A 36 -25.52 -2.47 37.97
CA ARG A 36 -24.08 -2.18 38.08
C ARG A 36 -23.27 -3.03 37.09
N HIS A 37 -23.68 -4.28 36.90
CA HIS A 37 -23.04 -5.16 35.93
C HIS A 37 -23.25 -4.67 34.50
N ARG A 38 -24.49 -4.27 34.14
CA ARG A 38 -24.80 -3.66 32.83
C ARG A 38 -23.96 -2.40 32.56
N ARG A 39 -23.87 -1.48 33.52
CA ARG A 39 -23.02 -0.28 33.42
C ARG A 39 -21.54 -0.62 33.21
N ARG A 40 -21.02 -1.63 33.92
CA ARG A 40 -19.62 -2.09 33.71
C ARG A 40 -19.44 -2.65 32.30
N VAL A 41 -20.36 -3.48 31.83
CA VAL A 41 -20.30 -4.06 30.47
C VAL A 41 -20.38 -2.97 29.40
N GLU A 42 -21.25 -1.97 29.56
CA GLU A 42 -21.33 -0.81 28.66
C GLU A 42 -20.02 -0.01 28.65
N LEU A 43 -19.47 0.29 29.83
CA LEU A 43 -18.17 0.97 29.94
C LEU A 43 -17.03 0.16 29.32
N TYR A 44 -16.98 -1.16 29.50
CA TYR A 44 -15.99 -2.01 28.85
C TYR A 44 -16.16 -2.04 27.33
N LYS A 45 -17.40 -2.03 26.83
CA LYS A 45 -17.67 -1.93 25.38
C LYS A 45 -17.19 -0.60 24.82
N LEU A 46 -17.49 0.52 25.49
CA LEU A 46 -17.02 1.85 25.08
C LEU A 46 -15.48 1.93 25.16
N LYS A 47 -14.87 1.37 26.20
CA LYS A 47 -13.41 1.32 26.35
C LYS A 47 -12.75 0.44 25.29
N ASN A 48 -13.34 -0.71 24.94
CA ASN A 48 -12.83 -1.55 23.86
C ASN A 48 -13.03 -0.90 22.49
N GLN A 49 -14.14 -0.21 22.25
CA GLN A 49 -14.37 0.53 21.02
C GLN A 49 -13.38 1.68 20.85
N THR A 50 -13.08 2.42 21.92
CA THR A 50 -12.06 3.48 21.89
C THR A 50 -10.66 2.91 21.67
N VAL A 51 -10.29 1.82 22.35
CA VAL A 51 -9.01 1.13 22.12
C VAL A 51 -8.93 0.58 20.68
N GLN A 52 -10.00 0.01 20.14
CA GLN A 52 -10.04 -0.44 18.75
C GLN A 52 -9.93 0.71 17.75
N ALA A 53 -10.53 1.86 18.03
CA ALA A 53 -10.40 3.07 17.21
C ALA A 53 -8.99 3.68 17.27
N GLU A 54 -8.28 3.51 18.40
CA GLU A 54 -6.88 3.92 18.56
C GLU A 54 -5.88 2.92 17.94
N GLN A 55 -6.33 1.69 17.66
CA GLN A 55 -5.52 0.65 17.03
C GLN A 55 -5.58 0.75 15.51
N ALA A 56 -4.44 0.52 14.87
CA ALA A 56 -4.38 0.41 13.42
C ALA A 56 -4.98 -0.92 12.95
N SER A 57 -5.87 -0.86 11.96
CA SER A 57 -6.37 -2.05 11.28
C SER A 57 -5.29 -2.63 10.37
N GLN A 58 -4.88 -3.87 10.62
CA GLN A 58 -3.88 -4.56 9.79
C GLN A 58 -4.34 -4.72 8.33
N SER A 59 -5.64 -4.88 8.09
CA SER A 59 -6.17 -4.97 6.72
C SER A 59 -6.06 -3.64 5.98
N GLU A 60 -6.23 -2.50 6.68
CA GLU A 60 -6.02 -1.19 6.10
C GLU A 60 -4.53 -0.94 5.81
N VAL A 61 -3.64 -1.32 6.71
CA VAL A 61 -2.18 -1.21 6.47
C VAL A 61 -1.78 -2.05 5.25
N ALA A 62 -2.30 -3.28 5.14
CA ALA A 62 -2.05 -4.14 3.99
C ALA A 62 -2.55 -3.52 2.67
N ALA A 63 -3.75 -2.91 2.68
CA ALA A 63 -4.28 -2.21 1.53
C ALA A 63 -3.40 -1.01 1.12
N LEU A 64 -2.87 -0.25 2.10
CA LEU A 64 -1.95 0.86 1.83
C LEU A 64 -0.59 0.40 1.30
N ILE A 65 -0.06 -0.73 1.78
CA ILE A 65 1.14 -1.35 1.19
C ILE A 65 0.87 -1.72 -0.26
N ALA A 66 -0.27 -2.36 -0.56
CA ALA A 66 -0.62 -2.73 -1.92
C ALA A 66 -0.79 -1.49 -2.85
N ALA A 67 -1.42 -0.42 -2.36
CA ALA A 67 -1.55 0.83 -3.10
C ALA A 67 -0.19 1.49 -3.38
N HIS A 68 0.68 1.54 -2.37
CA HIS A 68 2.06 2.00 -2.52
C HIS A 68 2.79 1.17 -3.60
N ASP A 69 2.76 -0.15 -3.49
CA ASP A 69 3.42 -1.05 -4.43
C ASP A 69 2.89 -0.86 -5.85
N ALA A 70 1.58 -0.64 -6.03
CA ALA A 70 0.99 -0.38 -7.35
C ALA A 70 1.54 0.91 -8.01
N VAL A 71 1.70 2.00 -7.24
CA VAL A 71 2.29 3.24 -7.76
C VAL A 71 3.78 3.05 -8.07
N ASN A 72 4.52 2.34 -7.20
CA ASN A 72 5.92 2.01 -7.45
C ASN A 72 6.10 1.18 -8.73
N GLN A 73 5.24 0.19 -8.99
CA GLN A 73 5.28 -0.60 -10.22
C GLN A 73 5.02 0.27 -11.46
N ARG A 74 4.01 1.15 -11.43
CA ARG A 74 3.76 2.11 -12.53
C ARG A 74 4.96 3.02 -12.78
N TRP A 75 5.67 3.46 -11.74
CA TRP A 75 6.88 4.26 -11.89
C TRP A 75 8.04 3.45 -12.46
N LEU A 76 8.26 2.23 -11.97
CA LEU A 76 9.32 1.34 -12.45
C LEU A 76 9.23 1.09 -13.95
N ASP A 77 8.03 1.05 -14.52
CA ASP A 77 7.88 0.98 -15.97
C ASP A 77 8.60 2.13 -16.71
N TYR A 78 8.61 3.36 -16.18
CA TYR A 78 9.29 4.49 -16.82
C TYR A 78 10.82 4.43 -16.65
N GLU A 79 11.30 3.81 -15.58
CA GLU A 79 12.74 3.63 -15.33
C GLU A 79 13.31 2.40 -16.04
N LEU A 80 12.52 1.35 -16.28
CA LEU A 80 13.01 0.09 -16.85
C LEU A 80 12.68 -0.05 -18.34
N ASP A 81 11.55 0.49 -18.80
CA ASP A 81 11.17 0.46 -20.22
C ASP A 81 11.79 1.67 -20.95
N VAL A 82 12.83 1.40 -21.72
CA VAL A 82 13.53 2.40 -22.53
C VAL A 82 12.57 3.11 -23.50
N GLY A 83 11.56 2.41 -24.01
CA GLY A 83 10.55 2.99 -24.90
C GLY A 83 9.71 4.04 -24.17
N LYS A 84 9.25 3.75 -22.95
CA LYS A 84 8.54 4.74 -22.12
C LYS A 84 9.44 5.90 -21.73
N LEU A 85 10.71 5.63 -21.42
CA LEU A 85 11.69 6.67 -21.11
C LEU A 85 11.89 7.65 -22.28
N ILE A 86 11.95 7.15 -23.52
CA ILE A 86 12.06 7.99 -24.72
C ILE A 86 10.76 8.77 -24.98
N ASP A 87 9.59 8.15 -24.78
CA ASP A 87 8.30 8.80 -25.03
C ASP A 87 7.94 9.85 -23.96
N PHE A 88 8.41 9.65 -22.72
CA PHE A 88 8.08 10.48 -21.56
C PHE A 88 9.32 10.86 -20.72
N PRO A 89 10.34 11.52 -21.32
CA PRO A 89 11.64 11.74 -20.69
C PRO A 89 11.59 12.62 -19.43
N VAL A 90 10.57 13.48 -19.33
CA VAL A 90 10.35 14.33 -18.15
C VAL A 90 10.06 13.53 -16.88
N MET A 91 9.60 12.27 -16.97
CA MET A 91 9.34 11.41 -15.80
C MET A 91 10.61 11.04 -15.01
N THR A 92 11.78 11.09 -15.66
CA THR A 92 13.09 10.77 -15.05
C THR A 92 13.97 12.03 -14.92
N ASP A 93 13.52 13.17 -15.47
CA ASP A 93 14.27 14.43 -15.40
C ASP A 93 14.11 15.12 -14.03
N VAL A 94 15.19 15.12 -13.25
CA VAL A 94 15.26 15.79 -11.93
C VAL A 94 15.25 17.33 -12.00
N ARG A 95 15.25 17.92 -13.19
CA ARG A 95 15.06 19.36 -13.40
C ARG A 95 13.58 19.73 -13.41
N GLU A 96 12.71 18.77 -13.68
CA GLU A 96 11.28 19.00 -13.78
C GLU A 96 10.63 19.06 -12.38
N PRO A 97 9.93 20.15 -12.03
CA PRO A 97 9.46 20.37 -10.67
C PRO A 97 8.43 19.34 -10.23
N LEU A 98 7.59 18.84 -11.14
CA LEU A 98 6.61 17.81 -10.84
C LEU A 98 7.26 16.45 -10.57
N THR A 99 8.32 16.12 -11.32
CA THR A 99 9.11 14.91 -11.11
C THR A 99 9.84 14.97 -9.76
N VAL A 100 10.43 16.12 -9.41
CA VAL A 100 11.02 16.33 -8.08
C VAL A 100 9.99 16.20 -6.96
N ALA A 101 8.79 16.77 -7.14
CA ALA A 101 7.71 16.67 -6.15
C ALA A 101 7.29 15.21 -5.94
N PHE A 102 7.10 14.47 -7.03
CA PHE A 102 6.84 13.03 -7.02
C PHE A 102 7.94 12.24 -6.31
N LEU A 103 9.21 12.44 -6.67
CA LEU A 103 10.35 11.71 -6.07
C LEU A 103 10.49 12.01 -4.56
N ARG A 104 10.17 13.24 -4.12
CA ARG A 104 10.12 13.59 -2.70
C ARG A 104 8.99 12.85 -1.98
N ALA A 105 7.79 12.87 -2.54
CA ALA A 105 6.64 12.16 -1.98
C ALA A 105 6.88 10.65 -1.92
N LYS A 106 7.54 10.08 -2.94
CA LYS A 106 8.00 8.69 -2.94
C LYS A 106 8.93 8.41 -1.78
N LYS A 107 9.99 9.22 -1.62
CA LYS A 107 10.97 9.04 -0.55
C LYS A 107 10.33 9.10 0.83
N GLU A 108 9.36 9.99 1.01
CA GLU A 108 8.56 10.09 2.24
C GLU A 108 7.74 8.82 2.47
N ALA A 109 6.98 8.37 1.47
CA ALA A 109 6.19 7.13 1.57
C ALA A 109 7.07 5.90 1.83
N ASP A 110 8.22 5.78 1.15
CA ASP A 110 9.22 4.72 1.36
C ASP A 110 9.75 4.73 2.79
N GLY A 111 10.10 5.91 3.32
CA GLY A 111 10.62 6.06 4.67
C GLY A 111 9.60 5.69 5.75
N LEU A 112 8.31 5.73 5.43
CA LEU A 112 7.24 5.37 6.36
C LEU A 112 6.69 3.94 6.14
N ARG A 113 7.11 3.25 5.08
CA ARG A 113 6.62 1.93 4.70
C ARG A 113 7.01 0.88 5.74
N PRO A 114 6.03 0.17 6.34
CA PRO A 114 6.32 -0.95 7.22
C PRO A 114 6.75 -2.19 6.42
N ALA A 115 7.57 -3.07 7.01
CA ALA A 115 7.94 -4.33 6.37
C ALA A 115 6.81 -5.37 6.43
N ALA A 116 5.97 -5.29 7.45
CA ALA A 116 4.77 -6.11 7.60
C ALA A 116 3.58 -5.29 8.13
N PRO A 117 2.33 -5.64 7.76
CA PRO A 117 1.15 -4.88 8.20
C PRO A 117 1.00 -4.73 9.72
N GLY A 118 1.52 -5.68 10.50
CA GLY A 118 1.47 -5.68 11.96
C GLY A 118 2.41 -4.67 12.65
N GLU A 119 3.34 -4.04 11.93
CA GLU A 119 4.29 -3.08 12.51
C GLU A 119 3.64 -1.73 12.83
N ILE A 120 2.63 -1.35 12.04
CA ILE A 120 1.81 -0.18 12.34
C ILE A 120 0.71 -0.63 13.30
N THR A 121 0.84 -0.24 14.56
CA THR A 121 -0.08 -0.63 15.64
C THR A 121 -0.99 0.50 16.11
N THR A 122 -0.60 1.76 15.85
CA THR A 122 -1.33 2.95 16.31
C THR A 122 -2.06 3.66 15.17
N ALA A 123 -3.24 4.19 15.46
CA ALA A 123 -4.04 4.95 14.49
C ALA A 123 -3.29 6.19 13.96
N ALA A 124 -2.47 6.84 14.79
CA ALA A 124 -1.65 7.98 14.38
C ALA A 124 -0.63 7.58 13.30
N ARG A 125 0.08 6.46 13.49
CA ARG A 125 1.06 5.96 12.52
C ARG A 125 0.40 5.50 11.23
N LEU A 126 -0.77 4.87 11.33
CA LEU A 126 -1.59 4.52 10.17
C LEU A 126 -2.03 5.77 9.39
N ALA A 127 -2.46 6.82 10.07
CA ALA A 127 -2.86 8.08 9.43
C ALA A 127 -1.68 8.76 8.71
N GLU A 128 -0.50 8.76 9.32
CA GLU A 128 0.73 9.30 8.74
C GLU A 128 1.13 8.53 7.46
N TYR A 129 1.17 7.19 7.52
CA TYR A 129 1.48 6.38 6.35
C TYR A 129 0.42 6.53 5.25
N ARG A 130 -0.88 6.57 5.61
CA ARG A 130 -1.97 6.82 4.67
C ARG A 130 -1.81 8.15 3.95
N ALA A 131 -1.49 9.22 4.68
CA ALA A 131 -1.27 10.54 4.10
C ALA A 131 -0.10 10.55 3.11
N ALA A 132 1.01 9.89 3.47
CA ALA A 132 2.18 9.78 2.60
C ALA A 132 1.90 8.98 1.33
N VAL A 133 1.20 7.84 1.43
CA VAL A 133 0.82 7.03 0.25
C VAL A 133 -0.11 7.81 -0.67
N ASN A 134 -1.12 8.49 -0.13
CA ASN A 134 -2.03 9.32 -0.93
C ASN A 134 -1.29 10.50 -1.58
N GLY A 135 -0.35 11.12 -0.87
CA GLY A 135 0.49 12.20 -1.41
C GLY A 135 1.39 11.71 -2.54
N PHE A 136 1.97 10.52 -2.38
CA PHE A 136 2.77 9.84 -3.39
C PHE A 136 1.96 9.54 -4.66
N GLU A 137 0.78 8.92 -4.51
CA GLU A 137 -0.12 8.60 -5.62
C GLU A 137 -0.54 9.87 -6.38
N LEU A 138 -0.97 10.90 -5.67
CA LEU A 138 -1.40 12.16 -6.27
C LEU A 138 -0.24 12.85 -7.02
N ALA A 139 0.94 12.93 -6.41
CA ALA A 139 2.11 13.55 -7.03
C ALA A 139 2.53 12.80 -8.30
N PHE A 140 2.50 11.46 -8.27
CA PHE A 140 2.77 10.64 -9.44
C PHE A 140 1.75 10.87 -10.55
N ASP A 141 0.44 10.86 -10.25
CA ASP A 141 -0.59 11.07 -11.27
C ASP A 141 -0.55 12.47 -11.89
N VAL A 142 -0.14 13.49 -11.14
CA VAL A 142 0.09 14.85 -11.67
C VAL A 142 1.30 14.86 -12.60
N ALA A 143 2.43 14.29 -12.17
CA ALA A 143 3.63 14.20 -12.99
C ALA A 143 3.37 13.39 -14.28
N GLU A 144 2.67 12.27 -14.19
CA GLU A 144 2.37 11.41 -15.34
C GLU A 144 1.45 12.10 -16.35
N ARG A 145 0.43 12.84 -15.87
CA ARG A 145 -0.44 13.62 -16.76
C ARG A 145 0.33 14.70 -17.50
N GLU A 146 1.23 15.38 -16.81
CA GLU A 146 2.07 16.39 -17.45
C GLU A 146 3.05 15.76 -18.44
N ALA A 147 3.66 14.64 -18.09
CA ALA A 147 4.53 13.90 -19.00
C ALA A 147 3.79 13.47 -20.27
N LYS A 148 2.55 12.99 -20.14
CA LYS A 148 1.70 12.64 -21.29
C LYS A 148 1.30 13.85 -22.13
N ARG A 149 1.23 15.05 -21.54
CA ARG A 149 0.94 16.31 -22.23
C ARG A 149 2.16 16.84 -22.99
N ILE A 150 3.35 16.78 -22.37
CA ILE A 150 4.61 17.28 -22.93
C ILE A 150 5.20 16.29 -23.93
N LYS A 151 5.23 14.99 -23.61
CA LYS A 151 5.91 13.95 -24.40
C LYS A 151 7.36 14.37 -24.73
N ASP A 152 7.69 14.44 -26.02
CA ASP A 152 8.97 14.86 -26.58
C ASP A 152 8.96 16.32 -27.08
N HIS A 153 7.94 17.12 -26.74
CA HIS A 153 7.81 18.50 -27.22
C HIS A 153 8.90 19.45 -26.70
N ASN A 154 9.62 19.08 -25.63
CA ASN A 154 10.77 19.83 -25.13
C ASN A 154 12.02 19.68 -26.02
N PHE A 155 12.04 18.72 -26.96
CA PHE A 155 13.11 18.52 -27.91
C PHE A 155 12.83 19.26 -29.22
N THR A 156 13.86 19.68 -29.92
CA THR A 156 13.75 20.23 -31.27
C THR A 156 13.38 19.14 -32.29
N GLU A 157 12.92 19.51 -33.49
CA GLU A 157 12.55 18.54 -34.53
C GLU A 157 13.69 17.56 -34.89
N PRO A 158 14.95 18.01 -35.08
CA PRO A 158 16.06 17.09 -35.34
C PRO A 158 16.32 16.12 -34.17
N GLU A 159 16.16 16.58 -32.93
CA GLU A 159 16.34 15.76 -31.73
C GLU A 159 15.23 14.72 -31.61
N ARG A 160 13.97 15.09 -31.85
CA ARG A 160 12.85 14.13 -31.92
C ARG A 160 13.08 13.05 -32.97
N GLN A 161 13.66 13.40 -34.12
CA GLN A 161 13.97 12.42 -35.16
C GLN A 161 15.09 11.44 -34.74
N ARG A 162 16.08 11.92 -33.97
CA ARG A 162 17.10 11.07 -33.34
C ARG A 162 16.48 10.13 -32.31
N LEU A 163 15.59 10.63 -31.44
CA LEU A 163 14.85 9.83 -30.47
C LEU A 163 14.00 8.73 -31.15
N ALA A 164 13.27 9.08 -32.21
CA ALA A 164 12.50 8.12 -32.99
C ALA A 164 13.39 7.04 -33.66
N THR A 165 14.58 7.43 -34.12
CA THR A 165 15.57 6.50 -34.68
C THR A 165 16.12 5.57 -33.62
N ALA A 166 16.49 6.10 -32.45
CA ALA A 166 16.94 5.32 -31.31
C ALA A 166 15.90 4.28 -30.88
N LYS A 167 14.63 4.69 -30.78
CA LYS A 167 13.51 3.78 -30.44
C LYS A 167 13.39 2.61 -31.42
N LYS A 168 13.48 2.87 -32.73
CA LYS A 168 13.45 1.80 -33.76
C LYS A 168 14.63 0.84 -33.60
N LEU A 169 15.83 1.38 -33.35
CA LEU A 169 17.04 0.57 -33.15
C LEU A 169 16.96 -0.29 -31.88
N LEU A 170 16.37 0.22 -30.81
CA LEU A 170 16.15 -0.54 -29.57
C LEU A 170 15.13 -1.66 -29.72
N ASN A 171 14.08 -1.44 -30.52
CA ASN A 171 13.14 -2.49 -30.87
C ASN A 171 13.84 -3.64 -31.60
N ILE A 172 14.72 -3.32 -32.57
CA ILE A 172 15.54 -4.34 -33.26
C ILE A 172 16.52 -5.01 -32.28
N ALA A 173 17.13 -4.24 -31.37
CA ALA A 173 18.03 -4.78 -30.36
C ALA A 173 17.35 -5.78 -29.41
N SER A 174 16.04 -5.61 -29.19
CA SER A 174 15.21 -6.47 -28.34
C SER A 174 14.42 -7.53 -29.12
N ASP A 175 14.60 -7.62 -30.44
CA ASP A 175 13.86 -8.55 -31.30
C ASP A 175 14.59 -9.90 -31.41
N ASN A 176 13.94 -10.96 -30.97
CA ASN A 176 14.44 -12.33 -31.02
C ASN A 176 14.63 -12.89 -32.44
N ALA A 177 13.94 -12.32 -33.43
CA ALA A 177 14.10 -12.74 -34.83
C ALA A 177 15.43 -12.25 -35.43
N ALA A 178 16.07 -11.23 -34.84
CA ALA A 178 17.33 -10.68 -35.31
C ALA A 178 18.55 -11.46 -34.79
N THR A 179 19.62 -11.50 -35.58
CA THR A 179 20.86 -12.18 -35.17
C THR A 179 21.54 -11.46 -34.00
N PRO A 180 22.31 -12.17 -33.14
CA PRO A 180 23.03 -11.55 -32.02
C PRO A 180 23.90 -10.35 -32.41
N ALA A 181 24.55 -10.41 -33.57
CA ALA A 181 25.42 -9.34 -34.08
C ALA A 181 24.63 -8.10 -34.53
N GLU A 182 23.46 -8.30 -35.14
CA GLU A 182 22.55 -7.21 -35.52
C GLU A 182 21.99 -6.52 -34.28
N ARG A 183 21.61 -7.28 -33.26
CA ARG A 183 21.11 -6.73 -31.98
C ARG A 183 22.14 -5.87 -31.28
N GLN A 184 23.38 -6.36 -31.15
CA GLN A 184 24.48 -5.59 -30.56
C GLN A 184 24.82 -4.34 -31.37
N THR A 185 24.77 -4.41 -32.71
CA THR A 185 25.01 -3.26 -33.58
C THR A 185 23.90 -2.22 -33.43
N ALA A 186 22.64 -2.66 -33.41
CA ALA A 186 21.48 -1.80 -33.20
C ALA A 186 21.53 -1.12 -31.83
N TYR A 187 21.86 -1.86 -30.76
CA TYR A 187 22.05 -1.30 -29.42
C TYR A 187 23.14 -0.21 -29.37
N LYS A 188 24.34 -0.50 -29.92
CA LYS A 188 25.44 0.47 -29.97
C LYS A 188 25.07 1.74 -30.74
N ARG A 189 24.32 1.60 -31.85
CA ARG A 189 23.82 2.75 -32.61
C ARG A 189 22.76 3.53 -31.85
N ALA A 190 21.79 2.85 -31.22
CA ALA A 190 20.76 3.49 -30.41
C ALA A 190 21.37 4.34 -29.28
N ARG A 191 22.38 3.80 -28.57
CA ARG A 191 23.08 4.53 -27.51
C ARG A 191 23.76 5.80 -28.01
N ARG A 192 24.29 5.80 -29.23
CA ARG A 192 24.86 7.01 -29.86
C ARG A 192 23.78 8.03 -30.23
N GLU A 193 22.63 7.56 -30.68
CA GLU A 193 21.52 8.47 -31.01
C GLU A 193 20.94 9.15 -29.77
N LEU A 194 20.89 8.44 -28.63
CA LEU A 194 20.43 8.99 -27.35
C LEU A 194 21.47 9.89 -26.65
N ASP A 195 22.74 9.77 -27.04
CA ASP A 195 23.82 10.52 -26.42
C ASP A 195 23.61 12.04 -26.53
N GLY A 196 23.80 12.72 -25.42
CA GLY A 196 23.54 14.16 -25.25
C GLY A 196 22.06 14.58 -25.24
N LEU A 197 21.10 13.66 -25.46
CA LEU A 197 19.66 13.97 -25.40
C LEU A 197 19.04 13.49 -24.09
N ILE A 198 19.24 12.21 -23.76
CA ILE A 198 18.68 11.59 -22.57
C ILE A 198 19.75 10.74 -21.90
N VAL A 199 19.91 10.91 -20.59
CA VAL A 199 20.76 10.03 -19.77
C VAL A 199 19.93 8.80 -19.42
N LEU A 200 20.38 7.63 -19.87
CA LEU A 200 19.76 6.36 -19.48
C LEU A 200 20.17 6.00 -18.05
N PRO A 201 19.22 5.78 -17.13
CA PRO A 201 19.50 5.20 -15.82
C PRO A 201 20.23 3.87 -15.93
N GLU A 202 21.12 3.59 -14.97
CA GLU A 202 21.87 2.33 -14.93
C GLU A 202 20.94 1.12 -14.85
N ALA A 203 19.81 1.26 -14.15
CA ALA A 203 18.78 0.23 -14.06
C ALA A 203 18.13 -0.08 -15.43
N THR A 204 17.87 0.95 -16.25
CA THR A 204 17.35 0.77 -17.61
C THR A 204 18.35 0.02 -18.49
N VAL A 205 19.64 0.40 -18.39
CA VAL A 205 20.72 -0.23 -19.15
C VAL A 205 20.86 -1.69 -18.75
N ALA A 206 20.88 -1.99 -17.45
CA ALA A 206 20.96 -3.35 -16.93
C ALA A 206 19.77 -4.21 -17.38
N ALA A 207 18.54 -3.69 -17.28
CA ALA A 207 17.34 -4.40 -17.71
C ALA A 207 17.35 -4.68 -19.23
N LEU A 208 17.83 -3.74 -20.03
CA LEU A 208 17.97 -3.92 -21.47
C LEU A 208 19.06 -4.95 -21.80
N GLU A 209 20.21 -4.90 -21.13
CA GLU A 209 21.31 -5.85 -21.34
C GLU A 209 20.93 -7.26 -20.90
N GLU A 210 20.21 -7.41 -19.79
CA GLU A 210 19.64 -8.68 -19.35
C GLU A 210 18.67 -9.24 -20.38
N LYS A 211 17.78 -8.42 -20.94
CA LYS A 211 16.87 -8.85 -22.00
C LYS A 211 17.62 -9.33 -23.24
N ILE A 212 18.62 -8.56 -23.69
CA ILE A 212 19.46 -8.91 -24.84
C ILE A 212 20.26 -10.20 -24.58
N ALA A 213 20.75 -10.41 -23.34
CA ALA A 213 21.63 -11.51 -22.95
C ALA A 213 20.90 -12.80 -22.53
N GLY A 214 19.81 -12.70 -21.77
CA GLY A 214 18.98 -13.82 -21.36
C GLY A 214 18.39 -14.58 -22.55
N GLU A 215 18.13 -13.86 -23.64
CA GLU A 215 17.66 -14.43 -24.91
C GLU A 215 18.80 -14.94 -25.82
N LEU A 216 20.07 -14.80 -25.42
CA LEU A 216 21.22 -15.42 -26.09
C LEU A 216 21.59 -16.80 -25.49
N GLY A 217 20.99 -17.18 -24.35
CA GLY A 217 21.38 -18.34 -23.55
C GLY A 217 20.46 -19.56 -23.61
N ALA A 218 19.33 -19.52 -24.32
CA ALA A 218 18.44 -20.68 -24.45
C ALA A 218 18.95 -21.61 -25.56
N PRO A 219 19.43 -22.84 -25.26
CA PRO A 219 19.68 -23.83 -26.29
C PRO A 219 18.32 -24.25 -26.86
N HIS A 220 18.11 -23.97 -28.14
CA HIS A 220 16.98 -24.52 -28.88
C HIS A 220 17.19 -26.04 -28.95
N VAL A 221 16.47 -26.81 -28.12
CA VAL A 221 16.37 -28.26 -28.29
C VAL A 221 15.39 -28.49 -29.45
N PRO A 222 15.83 -29.05 -30.58
CA PRO A 222 14.91 -29.44 -31.65
C PRO A 222 14.16 -30.72 -31.23
N GLU A 223 12.84 -30.72 -31.42
CA GLU A 223 12.04 -31.96 -31.52
C GLU A 223 12.32 -32.70 -32.84
#